data_AF-A0A3D5DWJ0-F1
#
_entry.id   AF-A0A3D5DWJ0-F1
#
_cell.length_a   1.000
_cell.length_b   1.000
_cell.length_c   1.000
_cell.angle_alpha   90.00
_cell.angle_beta   90.00
_cell.angle_gamma   90.00
#
_symmetry.space_group_name_H-M   'P 1'
#
loop_
_entity.id
_entity.type
_entity.pdbx_description
1 polymer ?
#
loop_
_entity_poly.entity_id
_entity_poly.type
_entity_poly.pdbx_seq_one_letter_code
_entity_poly.pdbx_strand_id
1 'polypeptide(L)'
;MALPAAVVPGWSFALRQLRFWLTDYRRTWRGSIYSSLLNPLLFLGAMGLGLGTLVNRHGTAGLGGVSYLVFITPGLLAASAMETAVGDTTYPVYGCVKWNKTYQAAVASPLRPADVFHGHVLFLTLRLTMNGA
;
A
#
# COMPACT_ATOMS: atom_id res chain seq x y z
N MET A 1 47.39 2.01 12.84
CA MET A 1 47.03 1.86 11.41
C MET A 1 45.52 1.63 11.34
N ALA A 2 44.73 2.69 11.20
CA ALA A 2 43.27 2.58 11.09
C ALA A 2 42.93 2.07 9.69
N LEU A 3 42.22 0.95 9.58
CA LEU A 3 41.75 0.42 8.31
C LEU A 3 40.84 1.48 7.64
N PRO A 4 40.99 1.77 6.33
CA PRO A 4 40.07 2.66 5.65
C PRO A 4 38.66 2.10 5.77
N ALA A 5 37.73 2.88 6.32
CA ALA A 5 36.33 2.51 6.39
C ALA A 5 35.85 2.26 4.96
N ALA A 6 35.64 1.00 4.59
CA ALA A 6 35.12 0.64 3.29
C ALA A 6 33.85 1.46 3.07
N VAL A 7 33.83 2.30 2.03
CA VAL A 7 32.65 3.08 1.65
C VAL A 7 31.65 2.07 1.09
N VAL A 8 30.87 1.49 2.00
CA VAL A 8 29.78 0.60 1.65
C VAL A 8 28.79 1.46 0.84
N PRO A 9 28.41 1.06 -0.38
CA PRO A 9 27.47 1.85 -1.19
C PRO A 9 26.20 2.12 -0.39
N GLY A 10 25.68 3.36 -0.41
CA GLY A 10 24.48 3.73 0.37
C GLY A 10 23.27 2.82 0.12
N TRP A 11 23.17 2.26 -1.08
CA TRP A 11 22.17 1.27 -1.48
C TRP A 11 22.18 -0.01 -0.63
N SER A 12 23.33 -0.43 -0.10
CA SER A 12 23.47 -1.64 0.73
C SER A 12 22.69 -1.51 2.04
N PHE A 13 22.67 -0.31 2.62
CA PHE A 13 21.98 -0.01 3.87
C PHE A 13 20.48 0.17 3.66
N ALA A 14 20.07 0.79 2.55
CA ALA A 14 18.67 0.86 2.14
C ALA A 14 18.05 -0.54 1.92
N LEU A 15 18.80 -1.47 1.32
CA LEU A 15 18.35 -2.86 1.13
C LEU A 15 18.19 -3.63 2.45
N ARG A 16 19.01 -3.34 3.46
CA ARG A 16 18.85 -3.92 4.81
C ARG A 16 17.56 -3.45 5.46
N GLN A 17 17.26 -2.15 5.33
CA GLN A 17 16.01 -1.59 5.83
C GLN A 17 14.79 -2.18 5.09
N LEU A 18 14.86 -2.35 3.76
CA LEU A 18 13.81 -3.03 2.99
C LEU A 18 13.56 -4.46 3.50
N ARG A 19 14.63 -5.23 3.75
CA ARG A 19 14.52 -6.62 4.24
C ARG A 19 13.84 -6.69 5.60
N PHE A 20 14.14 -5.75 6.50
CA PHE A 20 13.45 -5.64 7.78
C PHE A 20 11.93 -5.51 7.57
N TRP A 21 11.50 -4.58 6.71
CA TRP A 21 10.08 -4.39 6.41
C TRP A 21 9.43 -5.58 5.71
N LEU A 22 10.14 -6.25 4.80
CA LEU A 22 9.67 -7.48 4.16
C LEU A 22 9.46 -8.63 5.16
N THR A 23 10.32 -8.75 6.16
CA THR A 23 10.19 -9.77 7.21
C THR A 23 8.99 -9.47 8.12
N ASP A 24 8.76 -8.21 8.45
CA ASP A 24 7.60 -7.80 9.25
C ASP A 24 6.29 -8.05 8.48
N TYR A 25 6.24 -7.66 7.20
CA TYR A 25 5.08 -7.82 6.34
C TYR A 25 4.75 -9.26 5.95
N ARG A 26 5.73 -10.17 6.04
CA ARG A 26 5.58 -11.59 5.68
C ARG A 26 4.48 -12.34 6.45
N ARG A 27 4.04 -11.81 7.60
CA ARG A 27 2.95 -12.42 8.39
C ARG A 27 1.58 -11.87 8.04
N THR A 28 1.51 -10.62 7.61
CA THR A 28 0.24 -9.90 7.38
C THR A 28 -0.14 -9.78 5.92
N TRP A 29 0.79 -10.03 4.98
CA TRP A 29 0.57 -9.82 3.55
C TRP A 29 -0.70 -10.50 3.00
N ARG A 30 -0.96 -11.76 3.36
CA ARG A 30 -2.16 -12.48 2.90
C ARG A 30 -3.43 -11.79 3.38
N GLY A 31 -3.49 -11.51 4.67
CA GLY A 31 -4.65 -10.86 5.29
C GLY A 31 -4.93 -9.48 4.70
N SER A 32 -3.88 -8.67 4.48
CA SER A 32 -4.03 -7.35 3.86
C SER A 32 -4.59 -7.44 2.44
N ILE A 33 -4.04 -8.31 1.58
CA ILE A 33 -4.53 -8.45 0.20
C ILE A 33 -5.98 -8.94 0.17
N TYR A 34 -6.31 -9.95 0.97
CA TYR A 34 -7.68 -10.45 1.03
C TYR A 34 -8.66 -9.37 1.51
N SER A 35 -8.34 -8.65 2.58
CA SER A 35 -9.22 -7.61 3.12
C SER A 35 -9.37 -6.42 2.18
N SER A 36 -8.28 -5.99 1.54
CA SER A 36 -8.27 -4.84 0.62
C SER A 36 -9.00 -5.12 -0.70
N LEU A 37 -9.04 -6.36 -1.17
CA LEU A 37 -9.78 -6.74 -2.38
C LEU A 37 -11.23 -7.13 -2.09
N LEU A 38 -11.47 -7.81 -0.97
CA LEU A 38 -12.80 -8.31 -0.62
C LEU A 38 -13.79 -7.16 -0.40
N ASN A 39 -13.37 -6.09 0.28
CA ASN A 39 -14.24 -4.95 0.56
C ASN A 39 -14.80 -4.27 -0.73
N PRO A 40 -13.97 -3.84 -1.70
CA PRO A 40 -14.47 -3.25 -2.94
C PRO A 40 -15.26 -4.24 -3.79
N LEU A 41 -14.91 -5.53 -3.79
CA LEU A 41 -15.69 -6.55 -4.51
C LEU A 41 -17.09 -6.74 -3.91
N LEU A 42 -17.19 -6.79 -2.57
CA LEU A 42 -18.48 -6.85 -1.88
C LEU A 42 -19.31 -5.59 -2.14
N PHE A 43 -18.67 -4.42 -2.16
CA PHE A 43 -19.34 -3.16 -2.50
C PHE A 43 -19.84 -3.14 -3.95
N LEU A 44 -19.05 -3.59 -4.92
CA LEU A 44 -19.48 -3.75 -6.31
C LEU A 44 -20.62 -4.76 -6.43
N GLY A 45 -20.56 -5.87 -5.70
CA GLY A 45 -21.64 -6.86 -5.64
C GLY A 45 -22.94 -6.24 -5.13
N ALA A 46 -22.88 -5.50 -4.01
CA ALA A 46 -24.03 -4.81 -3.44
C ALA A 46 -24.61 -3.74 -4.38
N MET A 47 -23.75 -2.92 -4.99
CA MET A 47 -24.16 -1.88 -5.93
C MET A 47 -24.70 -2.45 -7.24
N GLY A 48 -24.12 -3.54 -7.74
CA GLY A 48 -24.55 -4.24 -8.96
C GLY A 48 -25.90 -4.91 -8.80
N LEU A 49 -26.12 -5.61 -7.68
CA LEU A 49 -27.39 -6.28 -7.38
C LEU A 49 -28.49 -5.28 -7.00
N GLY A 50 -28.15 -4.22 -6.26
CA GLY A 50 -29.08 -3.15 -5.88
C GLY A 50 -29.31 -2.16 -7.03
N LEU A 51 -28.49 -1.11 -7.08
CA LEU A 51 -28.65 0.01 -8.00
C LEU A 51 -28.53 -0.38 -9.48
N GLY A 52 -27.68 -1.35 -9.80
CA GLY A 52 -27.47 -1.80 -11.18
C GLY A 52 -28.76 -2.31 -11.84
N THR A 53 -29.63 -2.99 -11.09
CA THR A 53 -30.90 -3.49 -11.62
C THR A 53 -31.92 -2.36 -11.85
N LEU A 54 -31.93 -1.33 -11.01
CA LEU A 54 -32.77 -0.14 -11.19
C LEU A 54 -32.31 0.70 -12.38
N VAL A 55 -31.02 1.05 -12.43
CA VAL A 55 -30.47 1.92 -13.47
C VAL A 55 -30.54 1.26 -14.85
N ASN A 56 -30.21 -0.04 -14.95
CA ASN A 56 -30.30 -0.74 -16.24
C ASN A 56 -31.75 -0.86 -16.74
N ARG A 57 -32.76 -0.87 -15.85
CA ARG A 57 -34.19 -0.87 -16.23
C ARG A 57 -34.70 0.49 -16.71
N HIS A 58 -34.15 1.59 -16.19
CA HIS A 58 -34.51 2.96 -16.58
C HIS A 58 -33.74 3.48 -17.81
N GLY A 59 -32.86 2.67 -18.38
CA GLY A 59 -32.12 2.94 -19.61
C GLY A 59 -30.70 3.43 -19.37
N THR A 60 -29.74 2.90 -20.14
CA THR A 60 -28.30 3.20 -20.02
C THR A 60 -27.80 4.26 -21.01
N ALA A 61 -28.70 5.00 -21.66
CA ALA A 61 -28.35 5.99 -22.68
C ALA A 61 -27.44 7.10 -22.12
N GLY A 62 -27.69 7.57 -20.89
CA GLY A 62 -26.83 8.56 -20.21
C GLY A 62 -25.47 8.00 -19.74
N LEU A 63 -25.29 6.68 -19.76
CA LEU A 63 -24.06 5.98 -19.41
C LEU A 63 -23.23 5.60 -20.66
N GLY A 64 -23.68 5.98 -21.87
CA GLY A 64 -23.03 5.55 -23.11
C GLY A 64 -23.32 4.09 -23.48
N GLY A 65 -24.43 3.52 -23.00
CA GLY A 65 -24.85 2.16 -23.31
C GLY A 65 -24.22 1.07 -22.44
N VAL A 66 -23.29 1.40 -21.54
CA VAL A 66 -22.70 0.43 -20.60
C VAL A 66 -23.57 0.26 -19.35
N SER A 67 -23.43 -0.89 -18.69
CA SER A 67 -24.11 -1.13 -17.42
C SER A 67 -23.57 -0.21 -16.32
N TYR A 68 -24.42 0.12 -15.34
CA TYR A 68 -24.02 0.94 -14.19
C TYR A 68 -22.78 0.41 -13.46
N LEU A 69 -22.63 -0.93 -13.42
CA LEU A 69 -21.50 -1.60 -12.79
C LEU A 69 -20.20 -1.26 -13.52
N VAL A 70 -20.16 -1.42 -14.85
CA VAL A 70 -18.98 -1.09 -15.67
C VAL A 70 -18.62 0.39 -15.56
N PHE A 71 -19.61 1.27 -15.44
CA PHE A 71 -19.40 2.70 -15.28
C PHE A 71 -18.75 3.07 -13.94
N ILE A 72 -19.18 2.47 -12.82
CA ILE A 72 -18.71 2.84 -11.47
C ILE A 72 -17.44 2.10 -11.04
N THR A 73 -17.18 0.91 -11.58
CA THR A 73 -16.02 0.08 -11.22
C THR A 73 -14.67 0.82 -11.26
N PRO A 74 -14.28 1.53 -12.34
CA PRO A 74 -12.96 2.16 -12.37
C PRO A 74 -12.79 3.25 -11.30
N GLY A 75 -13.84 4.04 -11.03
CA GLY A 75 -13.81 5.07 -10.00
C GLY A 75 -13.71 4.49 -8.60
N LEU A 76 -14.45 3.41 -8.33
CA LEU A 76 -14.37 2.71 -7.04
C LEU A 76 -13.01 2.06 -6.82
N LEU A 77 -12.46 1.39 -7.84
CA LEU A 77 -11.13 0.77 -7.76
C LEU A 77 -10.05 1.82 -7.47
N ALA A 78 -10.11 2.97 -8.15
CA ALA A 78 -9.20 4.08 -7.89
C ALA A 78 -9.33 4.62 -6.45
N ALA A 79 -10.56 4.79 -5.96
CA ALA A 79 -10.82 5.26 -4.60
C ALA A 79 -10.29 4.29 -3.53
N SER A 80 -10.56 2.99 -3.69
CA SER A 80 -10.08 1.96 -2.75
C SER A 80 -8.56 1.79 -2.77
N ALA A 81 -7.93 1.91 -3.93
CA ALA A 81 -6.48 1.93 -4.05
C ALA A 81 -5.88 3.15 -3.31
N MET A 82 -6.49 4.33 -3.48
CA MET A 82 -6.08 5.55 -2.78
C MET A 82 -6.24 5.44 -1.26
N GLU A 83 -7.37 4.92 -0.78
CA GLU A 83 -7.62 4.72 0.64
C GLU A 83 -6.58 3.77 1.27
N THR A 84 -6.30 2.66 0.60
CA THR A 84 -5.26 1.71 1.03
C THR A 84 -3.89 2.37 1.05
N ALA A 85 -3.58 3.19 0.04
CA ALA A 85 -2.30 3.87 -0.04
C ALA A 85 -2.10 4.87 1.11
N VAL A 86 -3.12 5.67 1.41
CA VAL A 86 -3.08 6.63 2.52
C VAL A 86 -2.88 5.91 3.86
N GLY A 87 -3.59 4.80 4.08
CA GLY A 87 -3.40 3.99 5.29
C GLY A 87 -1.97 3.48 5.42
N ASP A 88 -1.41 2.95 4.32
CA ASP A 88 -0.08 2.35 4.30
C ASP A 88 1.05 3.38 4.42
N THR A 89 0.86 4.63 3.98
CA THR A 89 1.86 5.68 4.19
C THR A 89 1.76 6.36 5.55
N THR A 90 0.58 6.35 6.19
CA THR A 90 0.34 7.11 7.42
C THR A 90 0.64 6.29 8.67
N TYR A 91 0.01 5.12 8.81
CA TYR A 91 0.06 4.34 10.05
C TYR A 91 1.44 3.72 10.33
N PRO A 92 2.16 3.13 9.36
CA PRO A 92 3.49 2.59 9.59
C PRO A 92 4.52 3.65 10.01
N VAL A 93 4.47 4.83 9.38
CA VAL A 93 5.34 5.97 9.73
C VAL A 93 5.05 6.44 11.15
N TYR A 94 3.78 6.67 11.48
CA TYR A 94 3.39 7.07 12.84
C TYR A 94 3.74 6.00 13.88
N GLY A 95 3.59 4.71 13.51
CA GLY A 95 3.91 3.61 14.41
C GLY A 95 5.40 3.43 14.68
N CYS A 96 6.26 3.73 13.69
CA CYS A 96 7.71 3.81 13.89
C CYS A 96 8.12 4.91 14.87
N VAL A 97 7.34 5.98 14.99
CA VAL A 97 7.58 7.07 15.94
C VAL A 97 7.02 6.73 17.32
N LYS A 98 5.74 6.33 17.40
CA LYS A 98 5.00 6.27 18.67
C LYS A 98 5.13 4.93 19.41
N TRP A 99 4.90 3.82 18.73
CA TRP A 99 4.79 2.50 19.39
C TRP A 99 6.09 1.72 19.27
N ASN A 100 6.51 1.42 18.04
CA ASN A 100 7.63 0.54 17.77
C ASN A 100 8.98 1.24 17.96
N LYS A 101 9.01 2.58 18.00
CA LYS A 101 10.20 3.42 18.19
C LYS A 101 11.36 3.04 17.27
N THR A 102 11.04 2.51 16.08
CA THR A 102 12.01 1.95 15.14
C THR A 102 12.97 3.01 14.62
N TYR A 103 12.50 4.25 14.46
CA TYR A 103 13.36 5.38 14.09
C TYR A 103 14.33 5.78 15.21
N GLN A 104 13.94 5.64 16.48
CA GLN A 104 14.84 5.87 17.61
C GLN A 104 15.88 4.75 17.72
N ALA A 105 15.47 3.50 17.50
CA ALA A 105 16.39 2.35 17.46
C ALA A 105 17.41 2.47 16.32
N ALA A 106 17.04 3.06 15.18
CA ALA A 106 17.95 3.28 14.06
C ALA A 106 19.15 4.17 14.41
N VAL A 107 19.03 5.07 15.40
CA VAL A 107 20.13 5.94 15.87
C VAL A 107 21.29 5.13 16.49
N ALA A 108 20.99 3.96 17.07
CA ALA A 108 22.01 3.06 17.62
C ALA A 108 22.68 2.18 16.54
N SER A 109 22.24 2.28 15.29
CA SER A 109 22.75 1.51 14.15
C SER A 109 23.57 2.40 13.22
N PRO A 110 24.45 1.85 12.37
CA PRO A 110 25.21 2.64 11.39
C PRO A 110 24.35 3.15 10.20
N LEU A 111 23.01 3.09 10.29
CA LEU A 111 22.11 3.54 9.23
C LEU A 111 22.02 5.07 9.20
N ARG A 112 22.15 5.66 8.01
CA ARG A 112 21.94 7.10 7.82
C ARG A 112 20.43 7.37 7.67
N PRO A 113 19.94 8.58 8.01
CA PRO A 113 18.53 8.95 7.81
C PRO A 113 18.04 8.75 6.38
N ALA A 114 18.90 9.03 5.39
CA ALA A 114 18.59 8.81 3.97
C ALA A 114 18.37 7.32 3.62
N ASP A 115 19.12 6.41 4.24
CA ASP A 115 18.99 4.96 4.00
C ASP A 115 17.68 4.42 4.59
N VAL A 116 17.28 4.95 5.75
CA VAL A 116 16.00 4.63 6.41
C VAL A 116 14.84 5.12 5.55
N PHE A 117 14.92 6.34 5.04
CA PHE A 117 13.92 6.92 4.16
C PHE A 117 13.76 6.13 2.87
N HIS A 118 14.85 5.90 2.12
CA HIS A 118 14.80 5.15 0.87
C HIS A 118 14.32 3.71 1.05
N GLY A 119 14.75 3.02 2.11
CA GLY A 119 14.29 1.66 2.42
C GLY A 119 12.80 1.59 2.75
N HIS A 120 12.27 2.60 3.44
CA HIS A 120 10.84 2.69 3.76
C HIS A 120 10.00 3.02 2.52
N VAL A 121 10.43 3.99 1.72
CA VAL A 121 9.75 4.34 0.45
C VAL A 121 9.72 3.14 -0.48
N LEU A 122 10.85 2.44 -0.67
CA LEU A 122 10.93 1.26 -1.52
C LEU A 122 9.98 0.15 -1.07
N PHE A 123 9.86 -0.07 0.24
CA PHE A 123 8.92 -1.03 0.80
C PHE A 123 7.46 -0.62 0.55
N LEU A 124 7.12 0.65 0.77
CA LEU A 124 5.78 1.18 0.53
C LEU A 124 5.41 1.07 -0.95
N THR A 125 6.31 1.44 -1.86
CA THR A 125 6.09 1.31 -3.30
C THR A 125 5.82 -0.14 -3.68
N LEU A 126 6.63 -1.09 -3.18
CA LEU A 126 6.42 -2.51 -3.43
C LEU A 126 5.04 -2.98 -2.93
N ARG A 127 4.67 -2.59 -1.71
CA ARG A 127 3.39 -2.97 -1.11
C ARG A 127 2.19 -2.37 -1.87
N LEU A 128 2.30 -1.12 -2.31
CA LEU A 128 1.29 -0.46 -3.14
C LEU A 128 1.11 -1.18 -4.47
N THR A 129 2.21 -1.56 -5.14
CA THR A 129 2.11 -2.34 -6.39
C THR A 129 1.49 -3.72 -6.19
N MET A 130 1.65 -4.33 -5.01
CA MET A 130 1.01 -5.61 -4.68
C MET A 130 -0.48 -5.48 -4.35
N ASN A 131 -0.93 -4.35 -3.80
CA ASN A 131 -2.33 -4.11 -3.44
C ASN A 131 -3.14 -3.45 -4.58
N GLY A 132 -2.48 -2.74 -5.50
CA GLY A 132 -3.11 -1.93 -6.55
C GLY A 132 -3.18 -2.57 -7.94
N ALA A 133 -2.77 -3.83 -8.10
CA ALA A 133 -2.85 -4.62 -9.33
C ALA A 133 -3.69 -5.89 -9.10
#